data_AF-A0A655P4Z7-F1
#
_entry.id   AF-A0A655P4Z7-F1
#
_cell.length_a   1.000
_cell.length_b   1.000
_cell.length_c   1.000
_cell.angle_alpha   90.00
_cell.angle_beta   90.00
_cell.angle_gamma   90.00
#
_symmetry.space_group_name_H-M   'P 1'
#
loop_
_entity.id
_entity.type
_entity.pdbx_description
1 polymer ?
#
loop_
_entity_poly.entity_id
_entity_poly.type
_entity_poly.pdbx_seq_one_letter_code
_entity_poly.pdbx_strand_id
1 'polypeptide(L)'
;MRLQPTDAVNLKTGERCAVSKLTRLCAMAGIGHPSRFFNTLRELNADLVHCQGFADHQAFDAAQLNQLAQQGDHLIMTEKDAVKCAEFAQPNWWYLPVSAQFAPEAEQRIVDKIKEVMEPYGSPSA
;
A
#
# COMPACT_ATOMS: atom_id res chain seq x y z
N MET A 1 -14.49 9.09 -5.09
CA MET A 1 -13.62 7.95 -4.72
C MET A 1 -12.79 8.35 -3.51
N ARG A 2 -12.75 7.52 -2.46
CA ARG A 2 -11.85 7.66 -1.32
C ARG A 2 -11.02 6.38 -1.18
N LEU A 3 -9.77 6.50 -0.76
CA LEU A 3 -8.95 5.34 -0.41
C LEU A 3 -9.18 5.04 1.06
N GLN A 4 -9.64 3.82 1.37
CA GLN A 4 -9.81 3.37 2.74
C GLN A 4 -8.70 2.37 3.08
N PRO A 5 -7.83 2.66 4.07
CA PRO A 5 -6.88 1.68 4.57
C PRO A 5 -7.58 0.57 5.33
N THR A 6 -6.94 -0.60 5.35
CA THR A 6 -7.36 -1.77 6.12
C THR A 6 -6.30 -2.14 7.17
N ASP A 7 -6.32 -3.35 7.71
CA ASP A 7 -5.29 -3.83 8.63
C ASP A 7 -3.92 -3.94 7.94
N ALA A 8 -2.86 -3.66 8.68
CA ALA A 8 -1.51 -3.96 8.24
C ALA A 8 -1.34 -5.48 8.09
N VAL A 9 -0.68 -5.88 7.02
CA VAL A 9 -0.44 -7.29 6.69
C VAL A 9 1.05 -7.58 6.77
N ASN A 10 1.41 -8.63 7.49
CA ASN A 10 2.80 -9.08 7.57
C ASN A 10 3.21 -9.64 6.21
N LEU A 11 4.33 -9.16 5.68
CA LEU A 11 4.77 -9.50 4.34
C LEU A 11 5.20 -10.97 4.20
N LYS A 12 5.61 -11.63 5.29
CA LYS A 12 6.00 -13.04 5.28
C LYS A 12 4.90 -14.00 5.71
N THR A 13 4.19 -13.68 6.78
CA THR A 13 3.22 -14.61 7.37
C THR A 13 1.80 -14.38 6.85
N GLY A 14 1.51 -13.21 6.29
CA GLY A 14 0.15 -12.78 5.95
C GLY A 14 -0.72 -12.44 7.16
N GLU A 15 -0.14 -12.44 8.37
CA GLU A 15 -0.83 -12.04 9.60
C GLU A 15 -1.35 -10.61 9.48
N ARG A 16 -2.55 -10.36 10.02
CA ARG A 16 -3.21 -9.05 9.95
C ARG A 16 -3.34 -8.44 11.33
N CYS A 17 -2.96 -7.18 11.48
CA CYS A 17 -3.20 -6.44 12.69
C CYS A 17 -3.45 -4.95 12.41
N ALA A 18 -4.13 -4.28 13.34
CA ALA A 18 -4.27 -2.83 13.29
C ALA A 18 -2.88 -2.18 13.37
N VAL A 19 -2.64 -1.16 12.54
CA VAL A 19 -1.36 -0.43 12.49
C VAL A 19 -0.94 0.10 13.87
N SER A 20 -1.90 0.54 14.69
CA SER A 20 -1.68 1.04 16.03
C SER A 20 -1.14 0.02 17.04
N LYS A 21 -1.18 -1.29 16.71
CA LYS A 21 -0.57 -2.34 17.54
C LYS A 21 0.93 -2.52 17.29
N LEU A 22 1.44 -1.98 16.17
CA LEU A 22 2.84 -2.05 15.81
C LEU A 22 3.57 -0.86 16.44
N THR A 23 4.57 -1.13 17.28
CA THR A 23 5.37 -0.11 17.96
C THR A 23 6.58 0.27 17.12
N ARG A 24 7.04 1.52 17.26
CA ARG A 24 8.28 2.01 16.64
C ARG A 24 8.38 1.68 15.15
N LEU A 25 7.37 2.08 14.39
CA LEU A 25 7.27 1.85 12.97
C LEU A 25 8.18 2.79 12.17
N CYS A 26 9.00 2.20 11.31
CA CYS A 26 9.60 2.89 10.17
C CYS A 26 8.66 2.77 8.98
N ALA A 27 8.29 3.89 8.37
CA ALA A 27 7.48 3.89 7.17
C ALA A 27 8.31 4.19 5.93
N MET A 28 8.02 3.50 4.83
CA MET A 28 8.55 3.82 3.51
C MET A 28 7.48 3.85 2.43
N ALA A 29 7.69 4.65 1.39
CA ALA A 29 6.83 4.64 0.22
C ALA A 29 7.57 5.08 -1.05
N GLY A 30 7.53 4.22 -2.08
CA GLY A 30 8.06 4.47 -3.43
C GLY A 30 6.98 4.82 -4.44
N ILE A 31 6.17 5.84 -4.13
CA ILE A 31 5.05 6.33 -4.96
C ILE A 31 5.25 7.82 -5.27
N GLY A 32 4.58 8.35 -6.29
CA GLY A 32 4.71 9.78 -6.67
C GLY A 32 4.45 10.80 -5.55
N HIS A 33 3.63 10.47 -4.53
CA HIS A 33 3.38 11.33 -3.36
C HIS A 33 3.49 10.55 -2.04
N PRO A 34 4.71 10.26 -1.53
CA PRO A 34 4.92 9.45 -0.33
C PRO A 34 4.26 10.03 0.93
N SER A 35 4.14 11.36 1.02
CA SER A 35 3.51 12.04 2.15
C SER A 35 2.07 11.61 2.41
N ARG A 36 1.31 11.23 1.37
CA ARG A 36 -0.05 10.71 1.53
C ARG A 36 -0.10 9.44 2.37
N PHE A 37 0.83 8.52 2.10
CA PHE A 37 0.93 7.27 2.84
C PHE A 37 1.25 7.50 4.32
N PHE A 38 2.23 8.37 4.61
CA PHE A 38 2.59 8.69 5.99
C PHE A 38 1.46 9.40 6.74
N ASN A 39 0.70 10.26 6.06
CA ASN A 39 -0.48 10.88 6.66
C ASN A 39 -1.56 9.85 6.99
N THR A 40 -1.84 8.89 6.10
CA THR A 40 -2.76 7.78 6.39
C THR A 40 -2.32 6.98 7.62
N LEU A 41 -1.02 6.68 7.76
CA LEU A 41 -0.52 5.99 8.94
C LEU A 41 -0.71 6.79 10.22
N ARG A 42 -0.50 8.12 10.19
CA ARG A 42 -0.75 8.99 11.34
C ARG A 42 -2.24 9.06 11.71
N GLU A 43 -3.12 9.12 10.71
CA GLU A 43 -4.58 9.09 10.92
C GLU A 43 -5.03 7.76 11.57
N LEU A 44 -4.30 6.68 11.33
CA LEU A 44 -4.51 5.37 11.96
C LEU A 44 -3.83 5.22 13.33
N ASN A 45 -3.27 6.31 13.89
CA ASN A 45 -2.53 6.32 15.16
C ASN A 45 -1.29 5.39 15.16
N ALA A 46 -0.57 5.33 14.04
CA ALA A 46 0.69 4.60 13.96
C ALA A 46 1.79 5.27 14.79
N ASP A 47 2.58 4.47 15.52
CA ASP A 47 3.77 4.93 16.25
C ASP A 47 4.97 5.08 15.30
N LEU A 48 4.97 6.13 14.47
CA LEU A 48 5.99 6.36 13.45
C LEU A 48 7.25 7.00 14.06
N VAL A 49 8.37 6.29 14.03
CA VAL A 49 9.68 6.80 14.47
C VAL A 49 10.51 7.35 13.31
N HIS A 50 10.25 6.88 12.08
CA HIS A 50 10.97 7.31 10.89
C HIS A 50 10.10 7.18 9.64
N CYS A 51 10.27 8.07 8.66
CA CYS A 51 9.53 8.06 7.40
C CYS A 51 10.48 8.38 6.23
N GLN A 52 10.58 7.46 5.27
CA GLN A 52 11.45 7.62 4.10
C GLN A 52 10.65 7.52 2.79
N GLY A 53 10.64 8.61 2.03
CA GLY A 53 10.12 8.62 0.66
C GLY A 53 11.17 8.11 -0.32
N PHE A 54 10.74 7.31 -1.30
CA PHE A 54 11.55 6.85 -2.42
C PHE A 54 10.94 7.36 -3.74
N ALA A 55 11.75 7.43 -4.79
CA ALA A 55 11.26 7.78 -6.11
C ALA A 55 10.32 6.69 -6.65
N ASP A 56 9.35 7.09 -7.47
CA ASP A 56 8.50 6.10 -8.15
C ASP A 56 9.37 5.21 -9.04
N HIS A 57 9.01 3.92 -9.12
CA HIS A 57 9.76 2.90 -9.87
C HIS A 57 11.23 2.67 -9.45
N GLN A 58 11.70 3.23 -8.33
CA GLN A 58 13.02 2.90 -7.81
C GLN A 58 13.10 1.39 -7.51
N ALA A 59 14.21 0.76 -7.92
CA ALA A 59 14.57 -0.59 -7.49
C ALA A 59 15.07 -0.51 -6.05
N PHE A 60 14.55 -1.38 -5.19
CA PHE A 60 14.95 -1.43 -3.79
C PHE A 60 16.12 -2.39 -3.62
N ASP A 61 17.18 -1.90 -2.98
CA ASP A 61 18.24 -2.76 -2.47
C ASP A 61 17.84 -3.30 -1.09
N ALA A 62 17.93 -4.61 -0.91
CA ALA A 62 17.69 -5.27 0.37
C ALA A 62 18.57 -4.69 1.47
N ALA A 63 19.84 -4.35 1.19
CA ALA A 63 20.73 -3.76 2.20
C ALA A 63 20.21 -2.39 2.67
N GLN A 64 19.76 -1.55 1.72
CA GLN A 64 19.19 -0.24 2.01
C GLN A 64 17.92 -0.35 2.87
N LEU A 65 17.01 -1.27 2.54
CA LEU A 65 15.78 -1.44 3.30
C LEU A 65 16.01 -2.06 4.68
N ASN A 66 17.02 -2.93 4.83
CA ASN A 66 17.42 -3.44 6.14
C ASN A 66 17.99 -2.33 7.03
N GLN A 67 18.83 -1.44 6.49
CA GLN A 67 19.33 -0.28 7.24
C GLN A 67 18.18 0.65 7.67
N LEU A 68 17.19 0.84 6.79
CA LEU A 68 16.01 1.61 7.13
C LEU A 68 15.18 0.96 8.24
N ALA A 69 14.99 -0.37 8.17
CA ALA A 69 14.25 -1.13 9.17
C ALA A 69 14.91 -1.09 10.56
N GLN A 70 16.23 -0.85 10.65
CA GLN A 70 16.95 -0.70 11.92
C GLN A 70 16.63 0.62 12.66
N GLN A 71 15.98 1.59 12.02
CA GLN A 71 15.57 2.84 12.69
C GLN A 71 14.38 2.62 13.66
N GLY A 72 13.78 1.43 13.65
CA GLY A 72 12.60 1.07 14.44
C GLY A 72 12.51 -0.44 14.65
N ASP A 73 11.37 -0.89 15.16
CA ASP A 73 11.15 -2.31 15.46
C ASP A 73 10.40 -3.02 14.32
N HIS A 74 9.65 -2.26 13.52
CA HIS A 74 8.87 -2.73 12.39
C HIS A 74 9.06 -1.81 11.18
N LEU A 75 9.07 -2.38 9.97
CA LEU A 75 9.03 -1.61 8.72
C LEU A 75 7.65 -1.75 8.09
N ILE A 76 7.00 -0.64 7.73
CA ILE A 76 5.73 -0.63 7.01
C ILE A 76 5.85 0.10 5.68
N MET A 77 5.26 -0.47 4.63
CA MET A 77 5.33 0.05 3.27
C MET A 77 3.99 0.02 2.54
N THR A 78 3.95 0.58 1.33
CA THR A 78 2.78 0.44 0.46
C THR A 78 2.67 -0.98 -0.08
N GLU A 79 1.47 -1.43 -0.43
CA GLU A 79 1.27 -2.74 -1.08
C GLU A 79 2.08 -2.89 -2.38
N LYS A 80 2.22 -1.81 -3.15
CA LYS A 80 3.05 -1.78 -4.36
C LYS A 80 4.52 -2.08 -4.07
N ASP A 81 5.06 -1.49 -3.02
CA ASP A 81 6.46 -1.69 -2.63
C ASP A 81 6.68 -3.07 -2.02
N ALA A 82 5.67 -3.60 -1.32
CA ALA A 82 5.68 -4.94 -0.75
C ALA A 82 5.88 -6.04 -1.80
N VAL A 83 5.25 -5.91 -2.97
CA VAL A 83 5.43 -6.84 -4.10
C VAL A 83 6.91 -6.91 -4.54
N LYS A 84 7.62 -5.78 -4.53
CA LYS A 84 9.05 -5.73 -4.89
C LYS A 84 9.96 -6.33 -3.81
N CYS A 85 9.51 -6.29 -2.55
CA CYS A 85 10.30 -6.68 -1.40
C CYS A 85 10.05 -8.12 -0.93
N ALA A 86 9.05 -8.80 -1.50
CA ALA A 86 8.56 -10.09 -1.02
C ALA A 86 9.67 -11.16 -0.90
N GLU A 87 10.59 -11.21 -1.87
CA GLU A 87 11.65 -12.22 -1.91
C GLU A 87 12.65 -12.12 -0.74
N PHE A 88 12.89 -10.91 -0.25
CA PHE A 88 13.88 -10.63 0.80
C PHE A 88 13.28 -10.01 2.06
N ALA A 89 11.95 -10.07 2.20
CA ALA A 89 11.22 -9.52 3.32
C ALA A 89 11.69 -10.10 4.66
N GLN A 90 11.73 -9.27 5.70
CA GLN A 90 12.02 -9.72 7.06
C GLN A 90 10.73 -10.00 7.85
N PRO A 91 10.79 -10.80 8.94
CA PRO A 91 9.61 -11.18 9.71
C PRO A 91 8.82 -10.00 10.31
N ASN A 92 9.47 -8.86 10.51
CA ASN A 92 8.90 -7.63 11.06
C ASN A 92 8.53 -6.59 9.99
N TRP A 93 8.41 -7.01 8.72
CA TRP A 93 8.00 -6.15 7.62
C TRP A 93 6.51 -6.30 7.33
N TRP A 94 5.86 -5.17 7.13
CA TRP A 94 4.42 -5.04 6.97
C TRP A 94 4.11 -4.18 5.76
N TYR A 95 2.91 -4.34 5.21
CA TYR A 95 2.37 -3.42 4.24
C TYR A 95 0.95 -3.03 4.62
N LEU A 96 0.52 -1.85 4.19
CA LEU A 96 -0.85 -1.36 4.42
C LEU A 96 -1.64 -1.45 3.11
N PRO A 97 -2.60 -2.39 2.99
CA PRO A 97 -3.51 -2.43 1.87
C PRO A 97 -4.50 -1.26 1.94
N VAL A 98 -4.78 -0.67 0.79
CA VAL A 98 -5.78 0.39 0.62
C VAL A 98 -6.78 -0.01 -0.45
N SER A 99 -8.07 0.16 -0.16
CA SER A 99 -9.14 -0.14 -1.12
C SER A 99 -9.80 1.15 -1.59
N ALA A 100 -10.06 1.25 -2.88
CA ALA A 100 -10.82 2.35 -3.44
C ALA A 100 -12.32 2.15 -3.17
N GLN A 101 -12.94 3.10 -2.49
CA GLN A 101 -14.38 3.16 -2.30
C GLN A 101 -14.98 4.26 -3.14
N PHE A 102 -16.04 3.92 -3.87
CA PHE A 102 -16.81 4.83 -4.70
C PHE A 102 -18.14 5.16 -4.02
N ALA A 103 -18.69 6.33 -4.34
CA ALA A 103 -20.10 6.57 -4.01
C ALA A 103 -20.95 5.66 -4.92
N PRO A 104 -22.05 5.07 -4.43
CA PRO A 104 -22.85 4.12 -5.21
C PRO A 104 -23.25 4.63 -6.60
N GLU A 105 -23.57 5.92 -6.71
CA GLU A 105 -23.99 6.56 -7.95
C GLU A 105 -22.84 6.69 -8.95
N ALA A 106 -21.62 6.93 -8.45
CA ALA A 106 -20.42 7.01 -9.27
C ALA A 106 -19.99 5.63 -9.77
N GLU A 107 -20.15 4.59 -8.95
CA GLU A 107 -19.86 3.21 -9.32
C GLU A 107 -20.75 2.73 -10.47
N GLN A 108 -22.07 2.93 -10.34
CA GLN A 108 -23.03 2.59 -11.41
C GLN A 108 -22.69 3.32 -12.70
N ARG A 109 -22.40 4.62 -12.63
CA ARG A 109 -22.04 5.41 -13.82
C ARG A 109 -20.78 4.90 -14.52
N ILE A 110 -19.77 4.45 -13.77
CA ILE A 110 -18.56 3.86 -14.34
C ILE A 110 -18.89 2.54 -15.03
N VAL A 111 -19.65 1.66 -14.37
CA VAL A 111 -20.06 0.37 -14.92
C VAL A 111 -20.89 0.54 -16.19
N ASP A 112 -21.87 1.45 -16.19
CA ASP A 112 -22.72 1.71 -17.34
C ASP A 112 -21.92 2.27 -18.51
N LYS A 113 -20.95 3.16 -18.25
CA LYS A 113 -20.07 3.68 -19.30
C LYS A 113 -19.16 2.59 -19.88
N ILE A 114 -18.64 1.69 -19.05
CA ILE A 114 -17.84 0.55 -19.53
C ILE A 114 -18.70 -0.34 -20.42
N LYS A 115 -19.94 -0.67 -20.02
CA LYS A 115 -20.88 -1.46 -20.84
C LYS A 115 -21.21 -0.79 -22.17
N GLU A 116 -21.53 0.50 -22.14
CA GLU A 116 -21.83 1.30 -23.33
C GLU A 116 -20.65 1.33 -24.32
N VAL A 117 -19.40 1.35 -23.83
CA VAL A 117 -18.20 1.28 -24.68
C VAL A 117 -17.91 -0.17 -25.11
N MET A 118 -18.28 -1.18 -24.32
CA MET A 118 -18.14 -2.57 -24.72
C MET A 118 -19.12 -2.98 -25.83
N GLU A 119 -20.33 -2.42 -25.90
CA GLU A 119 -21.30 -2.73 -26.95
C GLU A 119 -20.80 -2.48 -28.40
N PRO A 120 -20.10 -1.36 -28.72
CA PRO A 120 -19.54 -1.12 -30.05
C PRO A 120 -18.17 -1.76 -30.31
N TYR A 121 -17.43 -2.17 -29.27
CA TYR A 121 -16.07 -2.73 -29.40
C TYR A 121 -15.93 -4.21 -28.98
N GLY A 122 -17.00 -4.84 -28.50
CA GLY A 122 -17.06 -6.26 -28.23
C GLY A 122 -17.02 -7.02 -29.55
N SER A 123 -15.97 -7.80 -29.78
CA SER A 123 -15.84 -8.64 -30.98
C SER A 123 -17.09 -9.50 -31.17
N PRO A 124 -17.59 -9.68 -32.41
CA PRO A 124 -18.49 -10.79 -32.69
C PRO A 124 -17.67 -12.06 -32.43
N SER A 125 -18.12 -12.87 -31.47
CA SER A 125 -17.50 -14.17 -31.21
C SER A 125 -17.38 -14.96 -32.51
N ALA A 126 -16.16 -15.40 -32.83
CA ALA A 126 -15.90 -16.55 -33.68
C ALA A 126 -15.35 -17.67 -32.78
#